data_AF-A0A7L0ZL31-F1
#
_entry.id   AF-A0A7L0ZL31-F1
#
_cell.length_a   1.000
_cell.length_b   1.000
_cell.length_c   1.000
_cell.angle_alpha   90.00
_cell.angle_beta   90.00
_cell.angle_gamma   90.00
#
_symmetry.space_group_name_H-M   'P 1'
#
loop_
_entity.id
_entity.type
_entity.pdbx_description
1 polymer ?
#
loop_
_entity_poly.entity_id
_entity_poly.type
_entity_poly.pdbx_seq_one_letter_code
_entity_poly.pdbx_strand_id
1 'polypeptide(L)'
;ADPVSLPRLGPGSMGGMLALPQGKGPHHVGCTDVMVGHTRQGLFLHLFYPCLLRAGASEPLWIPRSEYCAGLADFALRRRWCSALLSITIGSCRVPVSWNGPFKPHSGGYPLIIFSHGLGAFRTLYSSVCTELASWGFVVAALEHRDHSAATTYFCTAEAGREEWIPFQRVPQGQKEFYFRNKQVHQRAEECVRALRLFRDIASGRSVLNILHQDWDLSVLKDNIDLAKAAVMGHSFGGVTAVLALVKEPSFRCAVALDAWMFPLENLLYPEVPKPVLFVNTERFQTPESVAKMKRLSSRNSRTKIITVLGTVHESQTDFAFLPGKLIGRIFGARGTLDPNEGLAITSRAALAFLQRHLDLEEEFDQWDDLLEGVGDSVVPEAPFCRSNL
;
A
#
# COMPACT_ATOMS: atom_id res chain seq x y z
N ALA A 1 -50.55 -41.87 7.45
CA ALA A 1 -49.19 -42.43 7.51
C ALA A 1 -48.42 -41.75 6.40
N ASP A 2 -47.77 -40.65 6.76
CA ASP A 2 -47.16 -39.71 5.83
C ASP A 2 -45.88 -40.27 5.20
N PRO A 3 -45.59 -39.96 3.93
CA PRO A 3 -44.36 -40.37 3.29
C PRO A 3 -43.18 -39.53 3.80
N VAL A 4 -42.15 -40.25 4.24
CA VAL A 4 -40.88 -39.73 4.78
C VAL A 4 -40.20 -38.81 3.75
N SER A 5 -40.03 -37.54 4.11
CA SER A 5 -39.26 -36.55 3.36
C SER A 5 -37.75 -36.72 3.60
N LEU A 6 -37.01 -37.06 2.55
CA LEU A 6 -35.54 -37.00 2.51
C LEU A 6 -35.06 -35.56 2.71
N PRO A 7 -33.96 -35.34 3.46
CA PRO A 7 -33.43 -33.99 3.68
C PRO A 7 -32.88 -33.42 2.37
N ARG A 8 -33.35 -32.21 2.01
CA ARG A 8 -32.79 -31.42 0.92
C ARG A 8 -31.35 -31.03 1.30
N LEU A 9 -30.38 -31.60 0.57
CA LEU A 9 -29.02 -31.08 0.51
C LEU A 9 -29.10 -29.61 0.05
N GLY A 10 -28.66 -28.69 0.91
CA GLY A 10 -28.50 -27.28 0.55
C GLY A 10 -27.52 -27.13 -0.61
N PRO A 11 -27.63 -26.04 -1.40
CA PRO A 11 -26.72 -25.82 -2.52
C PRO A 11 -25.30 -25.77 -2.00
N GLY A 12 -24.51 -26.78 -2.37
CA GLY A 12 -23.09 -26.86 -2.11
C GLY A 12 -22.39 -25.63 -2.69
N SER A 13 -21.40 -25.14 -1.94
CA SER A 13 -20.53 -24.03 -2.32
C SER A 13 -19.87 -24.29 -3.68
N MET A 14 -20.42 -23.71 -4.73
CA MET A 14 -19.77 -23.61 -6.03
C MET A 14 -19.30 -22.17 -6.24
N GLY A 15 -17.97 -21.99 -6.28
CA GLY A 15 -17.31 -20.82 -6.84
C GLY A 15 -17.42 -19.53 -6.03
N GLY A 16 -16.66 -19.40 -4.93
CA GLY A 16 -16.48 -18.11 -4.27
C GLY A 16 -15.83 -17.12 -5.23
N MET A 17 -16.58 -16.09 -5.62
CA MET A 17 -16.07 -14.98 -6.43
C MET A 17 -14.94 -14.30 -5.65
N LEU A 18 -13.85 -14.02 -6.34
CA LEU A 18 -12.61 -13.52 -5.76
C LEU A 18 -12.85 -12.08 -5.28
N ALA A 19 -13.03 -11.90 -3.97
CA ALA A 19 -13.46 -10.65 -3.36
C ALA A 19 -12.42 -10.16 -2.34
N LEU A 20 -11.98 -8.91 -2.51
CA LEU A 20 -11.14 -8.22 -1.55
C LEU A 20 -11.99 -7.77 -0.34
N PRO A 21 -11.40 -7.65 0.86
CA PRO A 21 -12.14 -7.27 2.05
C PRO A 21 -12.63 -5.81 1.98
N GLN A 22 -13.77 -5.54 2.60
CA GLN A 22 -14.23 -4.19 2.87
C GLN A 22 -13.48 -3.60 4.07
N GLY A 23 -13.37 -2.27 4.11
CA GLY A 23 -12.86 -1.55 5.27
C GLY A 23 -13.80 -1.69 6.47
N LYS A 24 -13.24 -1.85 7.67
CA LYS A 24 -14.00 -2.07 8.91
C LYS A 24 -14.29 -0.81 9.72
N GLY A 25 -13.74 0.34 9.31
CA GLY A 25 -14.00 1.61 9.94
C GLY A 25 -15.39 2.18 9.60
N PRO A 26 -15.80 3.26 10.28
CA PRO A 26 -17.16 3.80 10.17
C PRO A 26 -17.44 4.57 8.86
N HIS A 27 -16.41 4.84 8.04
CA HIS A 27 -16.57 5.58 6.79
C HIS A 27 -16.73 4.64 5.60
N HIS A 28 -17.69 4.95 4.72
CA HIS A 28 -17.66 4.43 3.36
C HIS A 28 -16.44 4.98 2.62
N VAL A 29 -15.85 4.15 1.76
CA VAL A 29 -14.62 4.49 1.03
C VAL A 29 -14.92 4.70 -0.43
N GLY A 30 -14.49 5.84 -0.94
CA GLY A 30 -14.39 6.14 -2.35
C GLY A 30 -12.97 6.01 -2.84
N CYS A 31 -12.80 5.86 -4.15
CA CYS A 31 -11.48 5.92 -4.76
C CYS A 31 -11.49 6.58 -6.15
N THR A 32 -10.34 7.06 -6.60
CA THR A 32 -10.15 7.59 -7.95
C THR A 32 -8.68 7.51 -8.37
N ASP A 33 -8.40 7.53 -9.66
CA ASP A 33 -7.04 7.67 -10.19
C ASP A 33 -6.73 9.13 -10.51
N VAL A 34 -5.55 9.58 -10.09
CA VAL A 34 -5.07 10.94 -10.29
C VAL A 34 -3.72 10.89 -10.99
N MET A 35 -3.63 11.50 -12.17
CA MET A 35 -2.36 11.74 -12.85
C MET A 35 -2.18 13.23 -13.10
N VAL A 36 -1.03 13.76 -12.68
CA VAL A 36 -0.70 15.19 -12.79
C VAL A 36 0.61 15.35 -13.55
N GLY A 37 0.55 16.14 -14.62
CA GLY A 37 1.67 16.45 -15.48
C GLY A 37 1.86 15.44 -16.62
N HIS A 38 2.30 15.95 -17.77
CA HIS A 38 2.42 15.20 -19.03
C HIS A 38 3.80 14.58 -19.27
N THR A 39 4.62 14.49 -18.23
CA THR A 39 6.00 14.00 -18.33
C THR A 39 6.21 12.82 -17.40
N ARG A 40 7.29 12.08 -17.62
CA ARG A 40 7.74 11.02 -16.72
C ARG A 40 7.96 11.49 -15.28
N GLN A 41 8.26 12.77 -15.06
CA GLN A 41 8.43 13.35 -13.72
C GLN A 41 7.10 13.70 -13.02
N GLY A 42 5.99 13.71 -13.78
CA GLY A 42 4.64 13.85 -13.25
C GLY A 42 4.28 12.76 -12.25
N LEU A 43 3.21 12.99 -11.50
CA LEU A 43 2.73 12.09 -10.46
C LEU A 43 1.61 11.22 -10.99
N PHE A 44 1.57 9.99 -10.50
CA PHE A 44 0.45 9.08 -10.71
C PHE A 44 0.13 8.39 -9.40
N LEU A 45 -1.13 8.46 -8.98
CA LEU A 45 -1.59 7.87 -7.73
C LEU A 45 -3.02 7.35 -7.84
N HIS A 46 -3.32 6.39 -6.98
CA HIS A 46 -4.66 5.91 -6.70
C HIS A 46 -5.05 6.43 -5.31
N LEU A 47 -6.09 7.23 -5.26
CA LEU A 47 -6.55 7.89 -4.03
C LEU A 47 -7.68 7.07 -3.41
N PHE A 48 -7.59 6.79 -2.11
CA PHE A 48 -8.68 6.28 -1.29
C PHE A 48 -9.07 7.35 -0.28
N TYR A 49 -10.36 7.54 -0.05
CA TYR A 49 -10.85 8.60 0.82
C TYR A 49 -12.24 8.28 1.39
N PRO A 50 -12.60 8.84 2.55
CA PRO A 50 -13.97 8.82 3.05
C PRO A 50 -14.94 9.45 2.04
N CYS A 51 -16.00 8.73 1.68
CA CYS A 51 -17.01 9.19 0.73
C CYS A 51 -18.42 9.15 1.32
N LEU A 52 -19.34 9.94 0.75
CA LEU A 52 -20.76 9.81 1.04
C LEU A 52 -21.30 8.58 0.32
N LEU A 53 -22.29 7.93 0.94
CA LEU A 53 -22.95 6.78 0.33
C LEU A 53 -23.69 7.22 -0.94
N ARG A 54 -23.39 6.54 -2.06
CA ARG A 54 -24.09 6.75 -3.34
C ARG A 54 -24.65 5.41 -3.81
N ALA A 55 -25.97 5.31 -3.84
CA ALA A 55 -26.64 4.11 -4.37
C ALA A 55 -26.22 3.88 -5.83
N GLY A 56 -25.85 2.63 -6.17
CA GLY A 56 -25.42 2.26 -7.52
C GLY A 56 -24.03 2.74 -7.92
N ALA A 57 -23.18 3.15 -6.97
CA ALA A 57 -21.77 3.44 -7.25
C ALA A 57 -21.08 2.22 -7.87
N SER A 58 -20.32 2.41 -8.94
CA SER A 58 -19.55 1.33 -9.54
C SER A 58 -18.32 1.03 -8.69
N GLU A 59 -18.00 -0.24 -8.53
CA GLU A 59 -16.74 -0.68 -7.93
C GLU A 59 -15.64 -0.72 -9.00
N PRO A 60 -14.42 -0.21 -8.75
CA PRO A 60 -13.34 -0.29 -9.73
C PRO A 60 -12.81 -1.72 -9.89
N LEU A 61 -12.18 -1.99 -11.04
CA LEU A 61 -11.38 -3.20 -11.21
C LEU A 61 -10.13 -3.11 -10.33
N TRP A 62 -9.75 -4.22 -9.71
CA TRP A 62 -8.51 -4.32 -8.92
C TRP A 62 -7.27 -4.10 -9.78
N ILE A 63 -7.24 -4.69 -10.97
CA ILE A 63 -6.21 -4.44 -11.98
C ILE A 63 -6.89 -3.89 -13.23
N PRO A 64 -6.83 -2.57 -13.48
CA PRO A 64 -7.70 -1.91 -14.45
C PRO A 64 -7.28 -2.11 -15.92
N ARG A 65 -6.04 -2.57 -16.17
CA ARG A 65 -5.46 -2.66 -17.51
C ARG A 65 -4.67 -3.95 -17.69
N SER A 66 -4.73 -4.54 -18.88
CA SER A 66 -4.10 -5.84 -19.17
C SER A 66 -2.57 -5.76 -19.21
N GLU A 67 -2.01 -4.59 -19.49
CA GLU A 67 -0.59 -4.28 -19.44
C GLU A 67 -0.02 -4.52 -18.04
N TYR A 68 -0.76 -4.23 -16.98
CA TYR A 68 -0.36 -4.54 -15.60
C TYR A 68 -0.29 -6.05 -15.35
N CYS A 69 -1.26 -6.83 -15.86
CA CYS A 69 -1.19 -8.29 -15.82
C CYS A 69 0.04 -8.81 -16.58
N ALA A 70 0.38 -8.20 -17.72
CA ALA A 70 1.58 -8.55 -18.48
C ALA A 70 2.88 -8.18 -17.76
N GLY A 71 2.91 -7.03 -17.09
CA GLY A 71 4.02 -6.62 -16.23
C GLY A 71 4.23 -7.58 -15.06
N LEU A 72 3.16 -7.98 -14.38
CA LEU A 72 3.22 -8.99 -13.31
C LEU A 72 3.72 -10.34 -13.81
N ALA A 73 3.22 -10.80 -14.96
CA ALA A 73 3.67 -12.05 -15.58
C ALA A 73 5.17 -12.01 -15.92
N ASP A 74 5.65 -10.87 -16.43
CA ASP A 74 7.09 -10.68 -16.69
C ASP A 74 7.90 -10.70 -15.39
N PHE A 75 7.49 -9.92 -14.40
CA PHE A 75 8.18 -9.78 -13.12
C PHE A 75 8.25 -11.12 -12.36
N ALA A 76 7.09 -11.73 -12.08
CA ALA A 76 6.99 -12.90 -11.21
C ALA A 76 7.35 -14.21 -11.92
N LEU A 77 6.93 -14.40 -13.17
CA LEU A 77 7.04 -15.69 -13.86
C LEU A 77 8.12 -15.74 -14.95
N ARG A 78 8.75 -14.59 -15.28
CA ARG A 78 9.65 -14.44 -16.45
C ARG A 78 9.01 -14.92 -17.76
N ARG A 79 7.67 -14.93 -17.84
CA ARG A 79 6.89 -15.53 -18.93
C ARG A 79 5.70 -14.65 -19.28
N ARG A 80 5.93 -13.67 -20.16
CA ARG A 80 4.90 -12.70 -20.62
C ARG A 80 3.65 -13.37 -21.20
N TRP A 81 3.77 -14.56 -21.79
CA TRP A 81 2.64 -15.29 -22.36
C TRP A 81 1.64 -15.82 -21.31
N CYS A 82 2.02 -15.88 -20.03
CA CYS A 82 1.11 -16.20 -18.94
C CYS A 82 0.17 -15.03 -18.56
N SER A 83 0.34 -13.85 -19.18
CA SER A 83 -0.48 -12.67 -18.94
C SER A 83 -1.96 -12.90 -19.21
N ALA A 84 -2.31 -13.65 -20.26
CA ALA A 84 -3.70 -13.97 -20.58
C ALA A 84 -4.37 -14.78 -19.47
N LEU A 85 -3.66 -15.74 -18.87
CA LEU A 85 -4.17 -16.53 -17.76
C LEU A 85 -4.37 -15.66 -16.51
N LEU A 86 -3.40 -14.79 -16.18
CA LEU A 86 -3.55 -13.84 -15.08
C LEU A 86 -4.76 -12.93 -15.32
N SER A 87 -4.84 -12.26 -16.48
CA SER A 87 -5.96 -11.39 -16.85
C SER A 87 -7.32 -12.08 -16.75
N ILE A 88 -7.45 -13.35 -17.14
CA ILE A 88 -8.70 -14.11 -16.99
C ILE A 88 -9.02 -14.36 -15.50
N THR A 89 -8.01 -14.67 -14.68
CA THR A 89 -8.24 -15.03 -13.27
C THR A 89 -8.52 -13.83 -12.35
N ILE A 90 -7.87 -12.68 -12.59
CA ILE A 90 -7.95 -11.52 -11.68
C ILE A 90 -8.50 -10.25 -12.34
N GLY A 91 -8.66 -10.23 -13.67
CA GLY A 91 -9.12 -9.05 -14.40
C GLY A 91 -10.59 -8.69 -14.20
N SER A 92 -11.40 -9.58 -13.62
CA SER A 92 -12.79 -9.30 -13.20
C SER A 92 -12.92 -9.02 -11.71
N CYS A 93 -11.84 -9.16 -10.93
CA CYS A 93 -11.86 -8.84 -9.50
C CYS A 93 -12.06 -7.34 -9.32
N ARG A 94 -12.97 -6.97 -8.41
CA ARG A 94 -13.27 -5.58 -8.07
C ARG A 94 -12.86 -5.30 -6.64
N VAL A 95 -12.51 -4.04 -6.39
CA VAL A 95 -12.26 -3.53 -5.05
C VAL A 95 -13.60 -3.03 -4.50
N PRO A 96 -14.02 -3.41 -3.28
CA PRO A 96 -15.34 -3.07 -2.76
C PRO A 96 -15.40 -1.62 -2.22
N VAL A 97 -15.18 -0.65 -3.11
CA VAL A 97 -15.15 0.79 -2.85
C VAL A 97 -15.90 1.55 -3.94
N SER A 98 -16.33 2.78 -3.64
CA SER A 98 -17.07 3.61 -4.60
C SER A 98 -16.14 4.33 -5.57
N TRP A 99 -16.09 3.90 -6.83
CA TRP A 99 -15.34 4.60 -7.88
C TRP A 99 -15.90 6.00 -8.11
N ASN A 100 -15.04 7.02 -8.02
CA ASN A 100 -15.40 8.44 -8.09
C ASN A 100 -16.57 8.79 -7.16
N GLY A 101 -16.60 8.16 -5.98
CA GLY A 101 -17.57 8.48 -4.93
C GLY A 101 -17.48 9.95 -4.52
N PRO A 102 -18.61 10.60 -4.17
CA PRO A 102 -18.59 11.96 -3.66
C PRO A 102 -17.78 12.03 -2.36
N PHE A 103 -16.75 12.86 -2.31
CA PHE A 103 -15.92 13.05 -1.12
C PHE A 103 -16.79 13.47 0.07
N LYS A 104 -16.56 12.89 1.26
CA LYS A 104 -17.29 13.24 2.50
C LYS A 104 -16.57 14.41 3.18
N PRO A 105 -17.10 15.64 3.18
CA PRO A 105 -16.39 16.77 3.76
C PRO A 105 -16.12 16.61 5.25
N HIS A 106 -15.01 17.16 5.73
CA HIS A 106 -14.65 17.16 7.15
C HIS A 106 -13.96 18.47 7.52
N SER A 107 -14.57 19.21 8.45
CA SER A 107 -14.16 20.57 8.84
C SER A 107 -12.78 20.62 9.51
N GLY A 108 -12.36 19.55 10.17
CA GLY A 108 -11.01 19.42 10.74
C GLY A 108 -9.94 18.96 9.75
N GLY A 109 -10.33 18.59 8.52
CA GLY A 109 -9.46 17.96 7.53
C GLY A 109 -9.07 16.51 7.89
N TYR A 110 -9.04 15.63 6.90
CA TYR A 110 -8.57 14.26 7.15
C TYR A 110 -7.04 14.20 7.16
N PRO A 111 -6.42 13.37 8.01
CA PRO A 111 -5.00 13.05 7.92
C PRO A 111 -4.65 12.41 6.56
N LEU A 112 -3.43 12.67 6.09
CA LEU A 112 -2.93 12.21 4.79
C LEU A 112 -1.88 11.11 4.95
N ILE A 113 -2.03 10.02 4.22
CA ILE A 113 -1.02 8.98 4.08
C ILE A 113 -0.57 8.94 2.61
N ILE A 114 0.72 9.20 2.36
CA ILE A 114 1.34 8.88 1.08
C ILE A 114 1.80 7.42 1.12
N PHE A 115 1.24 6.55 0.28
CA PHE A 115 1.54 5.13 0.27
C PHE A 115 2.49 4.75 -0.88
N SER A 116 3.51 3.94 -0.60
CA SER A 116 4.54 3.50 -1.55
C SER A 116 4.56 1.97 -1.73
N HIS A 117 4.42 1.49 -2.97
CA HIS A 117 4.26 0.07 -3.30
C HIS A 117 5.56 -0.76 -3.26
N GLY A 118 5.50 -2.09 -3.15
CA GLY A 118 6.69 -2.95 -3.23
C GLY A 118 7.37 -2.98 -4.61
N LEU A 119 8.56 -3.59 -4.70
CA LEU A 119 9.21 -3.86 -5.98
C LEU A 119 8.34 -4.82 -6.81
N GLY A 120 8.14 -4.54 -8.09
CA GLY A 120 7.28 -5.31 -8.98
C GLY A 120 5.78 -5.09 -8.76
N ALA A 121 5.37 -4.32 -7.76
CA ALA A 121 3.99 -3.95 -7.53
C ALA A 121 3.62 -2.65 -8.27
N PHE A 122 2.42 -2.11 -8.03
CA PHE A 122 1.93 -0.82 -8.52
C PHE A 122 0.77 -0.34 -7.64
N ARG A 123 0.19 0.84 -7.95
CA ARG A 123 -0.70 1.59 -7.04
C ARG A 123 -1.95 0.85 -6.55
N THR A 124 -2.43 -0.17 -7.28
CA THR A 124 -3.70 -0.85 -6.97
C THR A 124 -3.54 -2.18 -6.23
N LEU A 125 -2.32 -2.63 -5.92
CA LEU A 125 -2.08 -3.95 -5.27
C LEU A 125 -2.08 -3.91 -3.74
N TYR A 126 -2.48 -2.78 -3.15
CA TYR A 126 -2.57 -2.53 -1.72
C TYR A 126 -3.94 -1.98 -1.33
N SER A 127 -4.96 -2.27 -2.13
CA SER A 127 -6.30 -1.73 -1.95
C SER A 127 -6.92 -2.17 -0.63
N SER A 128 -6.63 -3.36 -0.12
CA SER A 128 -7.11 -3.84 1.18
C SER A 128 -6.63 -2.95 2.34
N VAL A 129 -5.33 -2.70 2.45
CA VAL A 129 -4.77 -1.83 3.51
C VAL A 129 -5.15 -0.37 3.32
N CYS A 130 -5.15 0.14 2.09
CA CYS A 130 -5.54 1.52 1.81
C CYS A 130 -7.04 1.76 2.08
N THR A 131 -7.90 0.79 1.76
CA THR A 131 -9.34 0.84 2.05
C THR A 131 -9.60 0.77 3.55
N GLU A 132 -8.90 -0.10 4.28
CA GLU A 132 -9.02 -0.17 5.73
C GLU A 132 -8.68 1.18 6.36
N LEU A 133 -7.52 1.76 6.05
CA LEU A 133 -7.12 3.08 6.57
C LEU A 133 -8.11 4.19 6.17
N ALA A 134 -8.58 4.21 4.92
CA ALA A 134 -9.55 5.19 4.49
C ALA A 134 -10.91 5.06 5.19
N SER A 135 -11.33 3.82 5.53
CA SER A 135 -12.56 3.57 6.28
C SER A 135 -12.49 4.11 7.72
N TRP A 136 -11.29 4.30 8.25
CA TRP A 136 -11.00 4.91 9.55
C TRP A 136 -10.72 6.42 9.47
N GLY A 137 -11.04 7.07 8.35
CA GLY A 137 -10.96 8.53 8.24
C GLY A 137 -9.64 9.07 7.71
N PHE A 138 -8.84 8.28 6.98
CA PHE A 138 -7.63 8.77 6.32
C PHE A 138 -7.85 9.03 4.82
N VAL A 139 -7.18 10.03 4.27
CA VAL A 139 -6.96 10.12 2.83
C VAL A 139 -5.65 9.38 2.51
N VAL A 140 -5.71 8.35 1.68
CA VAL A 140 -4.55 7.52 1.31
C VAL A 140 -4.23 7.69 -0.16
N ALA A 141 -3.06 8.24 -0.48
CA ALA A 141 -2.57 8.43 -1.84
C ALA A 141 -1.52 7.36 -2.17
N ALA A 142 -1.94 6.27 -2.78
CA ALA A 142 -1.05 5.20 -3.22
C ALA A 142 -0.36 5.57 -4.53
N LEU A 143 0.93 5.90 -4.45
CA LEU A 143 1.73 6.33 -5.60
C LEU A 143 2.05 5.15 -6.52
N GLU A 144 2.13 5.43 -7.82
CA GLU A 144 2.77 4.55 -8.80
C GLU A 144 4.13 5.13 -9.21
N HIS A 145 5.20 4.43 -8.85
CA HIS A 145 6.56 4.91 -9.04
C HIS A 145 7.05 4.72 -10.48
N ARG A 146 7.75 5.72 -11.01
CA ARG A 146 8.24 5.77 -12.41
C ARG A 146 9.75 5.53 -12.54
N ASP A 147 10.28 4.85 -11.54
CA ASP A 147 11.69 4.50 -11.35
C ASP A 147 12.07 3.14 -11.96
N HIS A 148 11.18 2.54 -12.75
CA HIS A 148 11.26 1.15 -13.23
C HIS A 148 11.21 0.07 -12.14
N SER A 149 10.76 0.41 -10.92
CA SER A 149 10.51 -0.59 -9.88
C SER A 149 9.11 -1.21 -9.98
N ALA A 150 8.13 -0.52 -10.55
CA ALA A 150 6.81 -1.08 -10.81
C ALA A 150 6.86 -2.21 -11.85
N ALA A 151 5.96 -3.21 -11.76
CA ALA A 151 5.85 -4.25 -12.81
C ALA A 151 5.68 -3.64 -14.20
N THR A 152 4.85 -2.59 -14.26
CA THR A 152 4.76 -1.64 -15.37
C THR A 152 4.07 -0.38 -14.83
N THR A 153 4.23 0.74 -15.51
CA THR A 153 3.47 1.98 -15.27
C THR A 153 3.36 2.75 -16.59
N TYR A 154 2.64 3.87 -16.62
CA TYR A 154 2.57 4.74 -17.78
C TYR A 154 2.42 6.21 -17.40
N PHE A 155 2.61 7.08 -18.39
CA PHE A 155 2.24 8.49 -18.34
C PHE A 155 1.64 8.94 -19.66
N CYS A 156 0.79 9.96 -19.63
CA CYS A 156 0.19 10.53 -20.82
C CYS A 156 0.99 11.75 -21.30
N THR A 157 1.52 11.70 -22.51
CA THR A 157 2.24 12.84 -23.10
C THR A 157 1.28 13.98 -23.44
N ALA A 158 1.80 15.20 -23.63
CA ALA A 158 1.00 16.34 -24.04
C ALA A 158 0.51 16.20 -25.50
N GLU A 159 1.22 15.42 -26.30
CA GLU A 159 0.89 15.13 -27.68
C GLU A 159 -0.27 14.12 -27.75
N ALA A 160 -1.48 14.62 -27.96
CA ALA A 160 -2.71 13.84 -28.13
C ALA A 160 -3.05 12.88 -26.97
N GLY A 161 -2.50 13.10 -25.76
CA GLY A 161 -2.74 12.23 -24.61
C GLY A 161 -2.18 10.82 -24.77
N ARG A 162 -1.18 10.62 -25.64
CA ARG A 162 -0.60 9.31 -25.91
C ARG A 162 0.00 8.70 -24.62
N GLU A 163 -0.37 7.46 -24.33
CA GLU A 163 0.20 6.69 -23.22
C GLU A 163 1.60 6.18 -23.60
N GLU A 164 2.60 6.47 -22.77
CA GLU A 164 3.93 5.85 -22.85
C GLU A 164 4.14 4.93 -21.64
N TRP A 165 4.30 3.64 -21.93
CA TRP A 165 4.46 2.59 -20.91
C TRP A 165 5.93 2.40 -20.51
N ILE A 166 6.16 2.34 -19.20
CA ILE A 166 7.46 2.17 -18.56
C ILE A 166 7.46 0.79 -17.90
N PRO A 167 8.17 -0.21 -18.47
CA PRO A 167 8.23 -1.54 -17.89
C PRO A 167 9.19 -1.62 -16.69
N PHE A 168 9.02 -2.67 -15.89
CA PHE A 168 9.99 -3.07 -14.88
C PHE A 168 11.39 -3.25 -15.45
N GLN A 169 12.40 -2.74 -14.74
CA GLN A 169 13.80 -2.93 -15.09
C GLN A 169 14.50 -3.83 -14.06
N ARG A 170 14.98 -4.98 -14.54
CA ARG A 170 15.89 -5.85 -13.78
C ARG A 170 17.25 -5.17 -13.63
N VAL A 171 17.97 -5.52 -12.57
CA VAL A 171 19.36 -5.08 -12.38
C VAL A 171 20.16 -5.47 -13.63
N PRO A 172 20.73 -4.50 -14.37
CA PRO A 172 21.52 -4.78 -15.55
C PRO A 172 22.73 -5.69 -15.23
N GLN A 173 23.11 -6.54 -16.18
CA GLN A 173 24.26 -7.43 -16.00
C GLN A 173 25.53 -6.59 -15.73
N GLY A 174 26.30 -6.99 -14.71
CA GLY A 174 27.52 -6.28 -14.29
C GLY A 174 27.29 -5.08 -13.38
N GLN A 175 26.04 -4.62 -13.17
CA GLN A 175 25.74 -3.57 -12.22
C GLN A 175 25.54 -4.14 -10.81
N LYS A 176 26.15 -3.51 -9.79
CA LYS A 176 25.90 -3.88 -8.39
C LYS A 176 24.49 -3.45 -8.00
N GLU A 177 23.72 -4.39 -7.46
CA GLU A 177 22.31 -4.18 -7.10
C GLU A 177 22.11 -2.99 -6.15
N PHE A 178 22.97 -2.85 -5.15
CA PHE A 178 22.88 -1.74 -4.19
C PHE A 178 22.82 -0.37 -4.89
N TYR A 179 23.77 -0.05 -5.78
CA TYR A 179 23.79 1.25 -6.46
C TYR A 179 22.61 1.45 -7.42
N PHE A 180 22.10 0.36 -8.01
CA PHE A 180 20.92 0.42 -8.87
C PHE A 180 19.66 0.72 -8.06
N ARG A 181 19.42 -0.05 -6.99
CA ARG A 181 18.25 0.09 -6.10
C ARG A 181 18.31 1.35 -5.25
N ASN A 182 19.50 1.81 -4.90
CA ASN A 182 19.69 3.04 -4.18
C ASN A 182 19.21 4.26 -4.99
N LYS A 183 19.60 4.36 -6.28
CA LYS A 183 19.09 5.42 -7.17
C LYS A 183 17.56 5.40 -7.25
N GLN A 184 16.98 4.20 -7.35
CA GLN A 184 15.53 3.99 -7.34
C GLN A 184 14.88 4.49 -6.03
N VAL A 185 15.38 4.09 -4.85
CA VAL A 185 14.78 4.54 -3.57
C VAL A 185 14.82 6.06 -3.40
N HIS A 186 15.90 6.71 -3.85
CA HIS A 186 15.98 8.17 -3.84
C HIS A 186 14.92 8.80 -4.75
N GLN A 187 14.75 8.30 -5.97
CA GLN A 187 13.69 8.76 -6.87
C GLN A 187 12.30 8.57 -6.25
N ARG A 188 12.03 7.39 -5.66
CA ARG A 188 10.75 7.06 -5.04
C ARG A 188 10.44 7.97 -3.85
N ALA A 189 11.44 8.28 -3.02
CA ALA A 189 11.27 9.21 -1.91
C ALA A 189 11.00 10.64 -2.40
N GLU A 190 11.68 11.10 -3.46
CA GLU A 190 11.36 12.39 -4.10
C GLU A 190 9.95 12.43 -4.70
N GLU A 191 9.44 11.30 -5.22
CA GLU A 191 8.05 11.18 -5.68
C GLU A 191 7.07 11.33 -4.50
N CYS A 192 7.37 10.75 -3.33
CA CYS A 192 6.58 11.00 -2.10
C CYS A 192 6.59 12.48 -1.69
N VAL A 193 7.74 13.15 -1.73
CA VAL A 193 7.85 14.58 -1.44
C VAL A 193 7.05 15.42 -2.44
N ARG A 194 7.13 15.10 -3.73
CA ARG A 194 6.31 15.77 -4.77
C ARG A 194 4.82 15.54 -4.55
N ALA A 195 4.41 14.35 -4.12
CA ALA A 195 3.01 14.07 -3.79
C ALA A 195 2.52 14.96 -2.64
N LEU A 196 3.30 15.11 -1.56
CA LEU A 196 2.94 16.04 -0.48
C LEU A 196 2.86 17.49 -0.98
N ARG A 197 3.78 17.92 -1.85
CA ARG A 197 3.71 19.25 -2.49
C ARG A 197 2.46 19.43 -3.34
N LEU A 198 2.04 18.40 -4.08
CA LEU A 198 0.77 18.41 -4.82
C LEU A 198 -0.42 18.69 -3.90
N PHE A 199 -0.52 18.01 -2.75
CA PHE A 199 -1.60 18.28 -1.80
C PHE A 199 -1.51 19.68 -1.16
N ARG A 200 -0.29 20.20 -0.91
CA ARG A 200 -0.10 21.60 -0.49
C ARG A 200 -0.58 22.59 -1.55
N ASP A 201 -0.31 22.31 -2.82
CA ASP A 201 -0.74 23.15 -3.93
C ASP A 201 -2.27 23.19 -4.00
N ILE A 202 -2.93 22.04 -3.89
CA ILE A 202 -4.41 21.93 -3.82
C ILE A 202 -4.95 22.70 -2.60
N ALA A 203 -4.37 22.50 -1.42
CA ALA A 203 -4.77 23.21 -0.20
C ALA A 203 -4.60 24.74 -0.31
N SER A 204 -3.58 25.20 -1.04
CA SER A 204 -3.37 26.63 -1.34
C SER A 204 -4.34 27.20 -2.37
N GLY A 205 -5.27 26.39 -2.90
CA GLY A 205 -6.24 26.80 -3.91
C GLY A 205 -5.69 26.85 -5.33
N ARG A 206 -4.51 26.28 -5.59
CA ARG A 206 -4.01 26.17 -6.98
C ARG A 206 -4.84 25.14 -7.72
N SER A 207 -5.27 25.51 -8.93
CA SER A 207 -5.93 24.59 -9.84
C SER A 207 -4.93 23.52 -10.29
N VAL A 208 -5.20 22.27 -9.93
CA VAL A 208 -4.45 21.11 -10.42
C VAL A 208 -5.36 20.30 -11.32
N LEU A 209 -4.91 20.07 -12.55
CA LEU A 209 -5.64 19.26 -13.51
C LEU A 209 -5.28 17.77 -13.33
N ASN A 210 -6.30 16.94 -13.12
CA ASN A 210 -6.19 15.49 -13.30
C ASN A 210 -6.33 15.16 -14.80
N ILE A 211 -5.28 14.58 -15.40
CA ILE A 211 -5.27 14.33 -16.86
C ILE A 211 -6.05 13.08 -17.27
N LEU A 212 -6.50 12.24 -16.32
CA LEU A 212 -7.23 10.99 -16.61
C LEU A 212 -8.75 11.17 -16.59
N HIS A 213 -9.26 11.91 -15.61
CA HIS A 213 -10.69 12.01 -15.34
C HIS A 213 -11.07 13.46 -15.06
N GLN A 214 -11.95 14.03 -15.88
CA GLN A 214 -12.45 15.40 -15.71
C GLN A 214 -13.65 15.48 -14.75
N ASP A 215 -14.34 14.34 -14.50
CA ASP A 215 -15.57 14.30 -13.70
C ASP A 215 -15.32 14.27 -12.18
N TRP A 216 -14.08 14.14 -11.75
CA TRP A 216 -13.69 14.19 -10.34
C TRP A 216 -12.61 15.27 -10.17
N ASP A 217 -13.02 16.43 -9.67
CA ASP A 217 -12.15 17.59 -9.50
C ASP A 217 -11.35 17.49 -8.19
N LEU A 218 -10.03 17.65 -8.28
CA LEU A 218 -9.13 17.68 -7.13
C LEU A 218 -9.44 18.82 -6.15
N SER A 219 -10.16 19.87 -6.59
CA SER A 219 -10.58 20.98 -5.73
C SER A 219 -11.44 20.53 -4.54
N VAL A 220 -12.11 19.38 -4.61
CA VAL A 220 -12.88 18.81 -3.48
C VAL A 220 -12.00 18.50 -2.26
N LEU A 221 -10.70 18.31 -2.46
CA LEU A 221 -9.74 18.04 -1.39
C LEU A 221 -9.28 19.32 -0.69
N LYS A 222 -9.53 20.49 -1.28
CA LYS A 222 -9.23 21.77 -0.67
C LYS A 222 -10.00 21.89 0.65
N ASP A 223 -9.33 22.39 1.69
CA ASP A 223 -9.88 22.57 3.05
C ASP A 223 -10.37 21.27 3.73
N ASN A 224 -10.13 20.10 3.11
CA ASN A 224 -10.61 18.80 3.60
C ASN A 224 -9.47 17.82 3.95
N ILE A 225 -8.20 18.26 3.81
CA ILE A 225 -7.02 17.48 4.19
C ILE A 225 -6.20 18.30 5.18
N ASP A 226 -5.88 17.71 6.33
CA ASP A 226 -4.96 18.28 7.31
C ASP A 226 -3.52 17.86 6.98
N LEU A 227 -2.78 18.76 6.36
CA LEU A 227 -1.38 18.53 5.97
C LEU A 227 -0.40 18.63 7.15
N ALA A 228 -0.83 19.12 8.32
CA ALA A 228 -0.03 19.00 9.53
C ALA A 228 -0.01 17.55 10.04
N LYS A 229 -1.00 16.74 9.62
CA LYS A 229 -1.17 15.33 9.95
C LYS A 229 -0.82 14.41 8.77
N ALA A 230 0.35 14.66 8.15
CA ALA A 230 0.85 13.87 7.03
C ALA A 230 1.83 12.78 7.47
N ALA A 231 1.60 11.55 7.01
CA ALA A 231 2.49 10.39 7.19
C ALA A 231 2.89 9.76 5.85
N VAL A 232 3.94 8.94 5.87
CA VAL A 232 4.30 8.09 4.73
C VAL A 232 4.21 6.63 5.14
N MET A 233 3.61 5.81 4.31
CA MET A 233 3.49 4.39 4.52
C MET A 233 4.01 3.64 3.29
N GLY A 234 4.51 2.43 3.47
CA GLY A 234 4.85 1.62 2.32
C GLY A 234 5.29 0.21 2.65
N HIS A 235 5.24 -0.64 1.64
CA HIS A 235 5.56 -2.06 1.76
C HIS A 235 6.87 -2.42 1.07
N SER A 236 7.70 -3.27 1.69
CA SER A 236 8.93 -3.80 1.08
C SER A 236 9.87 -2.67 0.64
N PHE A 237 10.10 -2.50 -0.67
CA PHE A 237 10.82 -1.37 -1.22
C PHE A 237 10.16 -0.01 -0.91
N GLY A 238 8.84 0.01 -0.79
CA GLY A 238 8.07 1.14 -0.30
C GLY A 238 8.25 1.42 1.18
N GLY A 239 8.54 0.41 2.00
CA GLY A 239 8.82 0.60 3.43
C GLY A 239 10.11 1.40 3.64
N VAL A 240 11.18 1.04 2.94
CA VAL A 240 12.44 1.82 2.97
C VAL A 240 12.28 3.18 2.27
N THR A 241 11.40 3.28 1.27
CA THR A 241 11.03 4.57 0.66
C THR A 241 10.39 5.50 1.70
N ALA A 242 9.47 4.99 2.51
CA ALA A 242 8.82 5.77 3.57
C ALA A 242 9.82 6.29 4.60
N VAL A 243 10.78 5.45 5.02
CA VAL A 243 11.89 5.86 5.90
C VAL A 243 12.73 6.97 5.27
N LEU A 244 13.10 6.84 3.99
CA LEU A 244 13.91 7.87 3.30
C LEU A 244 13.12 9.16 3.05
N ALA A 245 11.81 9.09 2.84
CA ALA A 245 10.95 10.26 2.68
C ALA A 245 10.94 11.14 3.95
N LEU A 246 11.01 10.53 5.15
CA LEU A 246 11.14 11.28 6.41
C LEU A 246 12.44 12.10 6.50
N VAL A 247 13.52 11.61 5.91
CA VAL A 247 14.80 12.33 5.86
C VAL A 247 14.70 13.52 4.90
N LYS A 248 14.00 13.34 3.77
CA LYS A 248 13.91 14.34 2.70
C LYS A 248 12.88 15.44 2.92
N GLU A 249 11.82 15.18 3.69
CA GLU A 249 10.73 16.13 3.90
C GLU A 249 10.29 16.15 5.38
N PRO A 250 10.70 17.20 6.13
CA PRO A 250 10.44 17.32 7.57
C PRO A 250 8.96 17.40 7.97
N SER A 251 8.07 17.72 7.03
CA SER A 251 6.65 17.86 7.32
C SER A 251 5.92 16.52 7.43
N PHE A 252 6.52 15.43 6.96
CA PHE A 252 6.03 14.11 7.34
C PHE A 252 6.30 13.88 8.83
N ARG A 253 5.26 13.52 9.59
CA ARG A 253 5.31 13.43 11.04
C ARG A 253 5.84 12.10 11.55
N CYS A 254 5.56 11.01 10.82
CA CYS A 254 6.00 9.65 11.11
C CYS A 254 5.90 8.76 9.84
N ALA A 255 6.46 7.55 9.91
CA ALA A 255 6.31 6.55 8.85
C ALA A 255 5.88 5.18 9.35
N VAL A 256 5.14 4.45 8.53
CA VAL A 256 4.77 3.04 8.75
C VAL A 256 5.39 2.20 7.63
N ALA A 257 6.30 1.31 7.99
CA ALA A 257 7.07 0.51 7.06
C ALA A 257 6.64 -0.96 7.19
N LEU A 258 5.82 -1.41 6.24
CA LEU A 258 5.33 -2.78 6.16
C LEU A 258 6.41 -3.68 5.56
N ASP A 259 6.96 -4.56 6.37
CA ASP A 259 7.93 -5.59 5.99
C ASP A 259 9.09 -5.04 5.14
N ALA A 260 9.73 -3.98 5.65
CA ALA A 260 10.61 -3.13 4.86
C ALA A 260 11.87 -3.85 4.38
N TRP A 261 12.18 -3.71 3.09
CA TRP A 261 13.44 -4.15 2.52
C TRP A 261 14.50 -3.07 2.70
N MET A 262 15.24 -3.11 3.81
CA MET A 262 16.16 -2.03 4.21
C MET A 262 17.48 -2.02 3.41
N PHE A 263 17.69 -2.97 2.50
CA PHE A 263 18.92 -3.10 1.71
C PHE A 263 19.29 -1.82 0.92
N PRO A 264 18.38 -1.15 0.18
CA PRO A 264 18.72 -0.04 -0.73
C PRO A 264 19.12 1.29 -0.07
N LEU A 265 19.08 1.38 1.27
CA LEU A 265 19.38 2.59 2.03
C LEU A 265 20.82 2.59 2.57
N GLU A 266 21.55 3.69 2.34
CA GLU A 266 22.93 3.89 2.80
C GLU A 266 23.04 3.99 4.31
N ASN A 267 24.11 3.41 4.87
CA ASN A 267 24.41 3.44 6.30
C ASN A 267 24.60 4.85 6.89
N LEU A 268 24.86 5.85 6.05
CA LEU A 268 25.06 7.24 6.42
C LEU A 268 23.77 7.98 6.74
N LEU A 269 22.61 7.54 6.20
CA LEU A 269 21.33 8.24 6.38
C LEU A 269 20.57 7.81 7.64
N TYR A 270 20.92 6.67 8.25
CA TYR A 270 20.24 6.18 9.46
C TYR A 270 20.31 7.15 10.66
N PRO A 271 21.45 7.83 10.95
CA PRO A 271 21.51 8.86 11.97
C PRO A 271 20.59 10.05 11.73
N GLU A 272 20.15 10.27 10.49
CA GLU A 272 19.38 11.44 10.06
C GLU A 272 17.87 11.22 10.10
N VAL A 273 17.38 10.00 10.36
CA VAL A 273 15.93 9.73 10.43
C VAL A 273 15.33 10.47 11.65
N PRO A 274 14.57 11.57 11.44
CA PRO A 274 14.27 12.51 12.51
C PRO A 274 12.98 12.18 13.26
N LYS A 275 12.16 11.30 12.70
CA LYS A 275 10.78 11.04 13.13
C LYS A 275 10.56 9.56 13.48
N PRO A 276 9.52 9.24 14.26
CA PRO A 276 9.18 7.86 14.61
C PRO A 276 8.86 7.00 13.37
N VAL A 277 9.28 5.74 13.40
CA VAL A 277 8.92 4.73 12.39
C VAL A 277 8.29 3.52 13.08
N LEU A 278 7.18 3.01 12.56
CA LEU A 278 6.67 1.69 12.91
C LEU A 278 7.11 0.69 11.84
N PHE A 279 7.85 -0.34 12.23
CA PHE A 279 8.14 -1.49 11.39
C PHE A 279 7.17 -2.62 11.72
N VAL A 280 6.34 -3.02 10.74
CA VAL A 280 5.44 -4.17 10.86
C VAL A 280 5.97 -5.27 9.95
N ASN A 281 6.73 -6.20 10.53
CA ASN A 281 7.41 -7.25 9.78
C ASN A 281 6.51 -8.49 9.61
N THR A 282 6.75 -9.25 8.54
CA THR A 282 6.23 -10.60 8.40
C THR A 282 7.22 -11.61 8.98
N GLU A 283 6.74 -12.80 9.34
CA GLU A 283 7.57 -13.80 10.01
C GLU A 283 8.71 -14.32 9.12
N ARG A 284 8.50 -14.42 7.80
CA ARG A 284 9.37 -15.18 6.88
C ARG A 284 10.18 -14.37 5.88
N PHE A 285 10.09 -13.04 5.90
CA PHE A 285 10.78 -12.19 4.90
C PHE A 285 12.10 -11.59 5.40
N GLN A 286 12.16 -11.23 6.68
CA GLN A 286 13.23 -10.39 7.20
C GLN A 286 14.61 -11.07 7.18
N THR A 287 15.65 -10.28 6.89
CA THR A 287 17.06 -10.72 6.93
C THR A 287 17.77 -10.12 8.15
N PRO A 288 18.83 -10.76 8.67
CA PRO A 288 19.62 -10.20 9.77
C PRO A 288 20.13 -8.78 9.50
N GLU A 289 20.51 -8.47 8.26
CA GLU A 289 20.98 -7.14 7.87
C GLU A 289 19.87 -6.10 7.92
N SER A 290 18.66 -6.46 7.46
CA SER A 290 17.51 -5.55 7.49
C SER A 290 17.06 -5.30 8.93
N VAL A 291 17.00 -6.36 9.75
CA VAL A 291 16.67 -6.26 11.18
C VAL A 291 17.71 -5.41 11.92
N ALA A 292 19.01 -5.61 11.69
CA ALA A 292 20.05 -4.80 12.31
C ALA A 292 19.91 -3.31 11.97
N LYS A 293 19.55 -3.01 10.71
CA LYS A 293 19.25 -1.64 10.26
C LYS A 293 18.02 -1.05 10.95
N MET A 294 16.94 -1.82 11.12
CA MET A 294 15.75 -1.39 11.87
C MET A 294 16.07 -1.15 13.35
N LYS A 295 16.79 -2.07 14.01
CA LYS A 295 17.19 -1.93 15.42
C LYS A 295 18.09 -0.72 15.64
N ARG A 296 18.94 -0.38 14.67
CA ARG A 296 19.76 0.85 14.71
C ARG A 296 18.91 2.13 14.68
N LEU A 297 17.74 2.12 14.03
CA LEU A 297 16.80 3.25 14.08
C LEU A 297 16.04 3.27 15.40
N SER A 298 15.56 2.11 15.86
CA SER A 298 14.84 1.99 17.12
C SER A 298 15.69 2.41 18.33
N SER A 299 16.97 2.05 18.37
CA SER A 299 17.87 2.44 19.46
C SER A 299 18.16 3.94 19.55
N ARG A 300 17.92 4.70 18.48
CA ARG A 300 18.13 6.16 18.43
C ARG A 300 16.86 6.95 18.68
N ASN A 301 15.70 6.33 18.51
CA ASN A 301 14.41 6.97 18.71
C ASN A 301 13.48 5.97 19.41
N SER A 302 13.27 6.13 20.71
CA SER A 302 12.44 5.25 21.54
C SER A 302 10.97 5.17 21.08
N ARG A 303 10.52 6.11 20.24
CA ARG A 303 9.19 6.09 19.62
C ARG A 303 9.14 5.19 18.38
N THR A 304 10.28 4.77 17.83
CA THR A 304 10.35 3.81 16.73
C THR A 304 10.12 2.41 17.27
N LYS A 305 9.08 1.74 16.75
CA LYS A 305 8.64 0.41 17.19
C LYS A 305 8.87 -0.62 16.10
N ILE A 306 9.12 -1.85 16.50
CA ILE A 306 9.29 -3.00 15.60
C ILE A 306 8.42 -4.11 16.14
N ILE A 307 7.55 -4.65 15.31
CA ILE A 307 6.70 -5.79 15.62
C ILE A 307 6.76 -6.80 14.47
N THR A 308 6.51 -8.06 14.76
CA THR A 308 6.35 -9.10 13.74
C THR A 308 5.01 -9.80 13.90
N VAL A 309 4.28 -9.94 12.80
CA VAL A 309 3.04 -10.71 12.72
C VAL A 309 3.37 -12.16 12.41
N LEU A 310 3.11 -13.07 13.34
CA LEU A 310 3.39 -14.50 13.22
C LEU A 310 2.50 -15.16 12.17
N GLY A 311 2.98 -16.23 11.54
CA GLY A 311 2.23 -16.97 10.52
C GLY A 311 2.08 -16.24 9.18
N THR A 312 2.73 -15.09 9.00
CA THR A 312 2.65 -14.29 7.76
C THR A 312 3.87 -14.49 6.86
N VAL A 313 3.68 -14.24 5.56
CA VAL A 313 4.73 -14.19 4.54
C VAL A 313 4.76 -12.80 3.92
N HIS A 314 5.78 -12.47 3.14
CA HIS A 314 5.92 -11.15 2.52
C HIS A 314 4.65 -10.65 1.81
N GLU A 315 4.02 -11.53 1.02
CA GLU A 315 2.79 -11.22 0.28
C GLU A 315 1.53 -11.10 1.16
N SER A 316 1.60 -11.44 2.46
CA SER A 316 0.51 -11.18 3.41
C SER A 316 0.20 -9.69 3.58
N GLN A 317 1.13 -8.80 3.19
CA GLN A 317 0.99 -7.36 3.21
C GLN A 317 0.40 -6.77 1.90
N THR A 318 0.05 -7.62 0.92
CA THR A 318 -0.50 -7.22 -0.37
C THR A 318 -1.89 -7.81 -0.58
N ASP A 319 -2.61 -7.29 -1.58
CA ASP A 319 -3.91 -7.83 -1.97
C ASP A 319 -3.83 -9.29 -2.45
N PHE A 320 -2.64 -9.77 -2.82
CA PHE A 320 -2.44 -11.17 -3.20
C PHE A 320 -2.79 -12.13 -2.07
N ALA A 321 -2.72 -11.71 -0.80
CA ALA A 321 -3.09 -12.52 0.36
C ALA A 321 -4.53 -13.05 0.30
N PHE A 322 -5.43 -12.34 -0.39
CA PHE A 322 -6.85 -12.67 -0.49
C PHE A 322 -7.18 -13.54 -1.71
N LEU A 323 -6.18 -13.87 -2.54
CA LEU A 323 -6.37 -14.81 -3.65
C LEU A 323 -6.48 -16.26 -3.14
N PRO A 324 -7.13 -17.16 -3.91
CA PRO A 324 -7.17 -18.57 -3.57
C PRO A 324 -5.77 -19.16 -3.38
N GLY A 325 -5.57 -19.97 -2.34
CA GLY A 325 -4.24 -20.42 -1.91
C GLY A 325 -3.42 -21.19 -2.98
N LYS A 326 -4.09 -21.89 -3.91
CA LYS A 326 -3.42 -22.55 -5.06
C LYS A 326 -2.78 -21.54 -6.02
N LEU A 327 -3.37 -20.35 -6.17
CA LEU A 327 -2.86 -19.29 -7.03
C LEU A 327 -1.68 -18.58 -6.36
N ILE A 328 -1.78 -18.24 -5.07
CA ILE A 328 -0.69 -17.65 -4.28
C ILE A 328 0.54 -18.57 -4.29
N GLY A 329 0.37 -19.85 -3.95
CA GLY A 329 1.48 -20.80 -3.90
C GLY A 329 2.17 -21.00 -5.25
N ARG A 330 1.42 -20.90 -6.36
CA ARG A 330 1.98 -21.02 -7.71
C ARG A 330 2.78 -19.79 -8.15
N ILE A 331 2.42 -18.60 -7.69
CA ILE A 331 3.09 -17.34 -8.07
C ILE A 331 4.29 -17.06 -7.16
N PHE A 332 4.14 -17.26 -5.84
CA PHE A 332 5.08 -16.77 -4.84
C PHE A 332 5.79 -17.87 -4.05
N GLY A 333 5.45 -19.15 -4.27
CA GLY A 333 6.15 -20.29 -3.67
C GLY A 333 5.94 -20.50 -2.17
N ALA A 334 5.24 -19.61 -1.48
CA ALA A 334 4.89 -19.73 -0.06
C ALA A 334 3.53 -19.09 0.24
N ARG A 335 2.82 -19.65 1.23
CA ARG A 335 1.58 -19.09 1.80
C ARG A 335 1.76 -18.96 3.31
N GLY A 336 1.28 -17.85 3.87
CA GLY A 336 1.15 -17.69 5.31
C GLY A 336 0.16 -18.71 5.90
N THR A 337 0.33 -19.03 7.17
CA THR A 337 -0.58 -19.85 7.95
C THR A 337 -1.64 -19.02 8.67
N LEU A 338 -1.39 -17.72 8.89
CA LEU A 338 -2.36 -16.79 9.46
C LEU A 338 -3.48 -16.48 8.46
N ASP A 339 -4.70 -16.30 8.94
CA ASP A 339 -5.81 -15.83 8.11
C ASP A 339 -5.49 -14.43 7.53
N PRO A 340 -5.68 -14.19 6.22
CA PRO A 340 -5.41 -12.89 5.61
C PRO A 340 -6.16 -11.71 6.26
N ASN A 341 -7.41 -11.91 6.72
CA ASN A 341 -8.19 -10.86 7.36
C ASN A 341 -7.69 -10.56 8.78
N GLU A 342 -7.20 -11.58 9.49
CA GLU A 342 -6.54 -11.40 10.78
C GLU A 342 -5.22 -10.66 10.62
N GLY A 343 -4.39 -11.05 9.64
CA GLY A 343 -3.13 -10.35 9.33
C GLY A 343 -3.33 -8.88 8.93
N LEU A 344 -4.35 -8.61 8.10
CA LEU A 344 -4.75 -7.24 7.75
C LEU A 344 -5.23 -6.46 8.97
N ALA A 345 -6.03 -7.07 9.84
CA ALA A 345 -6.53 -6.43 11.05
C ALA A 345 -5.40 -6.05 12.01
N ILE A 346 -4.46 -6.97 12.29
CA ILE A 346 -3.31 -6.69 13.16
C ILE A 346 -2.47 -5.56 12.57
N THR A 347 -2.12 -5.66 11.28
CA THR A 347 -1.30 -4.65 10.59
C THR A 347 -1.96 -3.28 10.63
N SER A 348 -3.25 -3.19 10.28
CA SER A 348 -3.95 -1.91 10.17
C SER A 348 -4.20 -1.30 11.54
N ARG A 349 -4.57 -2.10 12.55
CA ARG A 349 -4.77 -1.62 13.93
C ARG A 349 -3.48 -1.11 14.55
N ALA A 350 -2.37 -1.82 14.37
CA ALA A 350 -1.05 -1.34 14.80
C ALA A 350 -0.67 -0.03 14.08
N ALA A 351 -0.93 0.06 12.76
CA ALA A 351 -0.71 1.32 12.03
C ALA A 351 -1.58 2.47 12.58
N LEU A 352 -2.88 2.24 12.83
CA LEU A 352 -3.81 3.23 13.37
C LEU A 352 -3.39 3.73 14.76
N ALA A 353 -3.05 2.84 15.68
CA ALA A 353 -2.56 3.20 17.03
C ALA A 353 -1.28 4.07 16.93
N PHE A 354 -0.35 3.66 16.08
CA PHE A 354 0.89 4.41 15.87
C PHE A 354 0.67 5.78 15.22
N LEU A 355 -0.22 5.85 14.22
CA LEU A 355 -0.57 7.09 13.54
C LEU A 355 -1.26 8.06 14.51
N GLN A 356 -2.19 7.57 15.35
CA GLN A 356 -2.82 8.40 16.39
C GLN A 356 -1.78 9.05 17.30
N ARG A 357 -0.84 8.26 17.83
CA ARG A 357 0.21 8.73 18.75
C ARG A 357 1.15 9.78 18.13
N HIS A 358 1.28 9.82 16.81
CA HIS A 358 2.29 10.64 16.13
C HIS A 358 1.74 11.69 15.16
N LEU A 359 0.44 11.64 14.88
CA LEU A 359 -0.32 12.66 14.15
C LEU A 359 -1.25 13.47 15.06
N ASP A 360 -1.24 13.21 16.37
CA ASP A 360 -2.07 13.92 17.36
C ASP A 360 -3.57 13.82 16.96
N LEU A 361 -4.03 12.59 16.71
CA LEU A 361 -5.43 12.30 16.35
C LEU A 361 -6.29 12.17 17.61
N GLU A 362 -7.54 12.61 17.52
CA GLU A 362 -8.55 12.52 18.58
C GLU A 362 -9.53 11.38 18.27
N GLU A 363 -9.00 10.17 18.11
CA GLU A 363 -9.74 8.94 17.84
C GLU A 363 -9.50 7.93 18.99
N GLU A 364 -10.19 6.79 18.96
CA GLU A 364 -10.03 5.72 19.97
C GLU A 364 -9.05 4.61 19.51
N PHE A 365 -8.04 4.92 18.68
CA PHE A 365 -7.10 3.91 18.17
C PHE A 365 -6.06 3.46 19.19
N ASP A 366 -5.93 4.18 20.31
CA ASP A 366 -5.13 3.81 21.49
C ASP A 366 -5.61 2.50 22.13
N GLN A 367 -6.85 2.07 21.88
CA GLN A 367 -7.33 0.73 22.27
C GLN A 367 -6.48 -0.42 21.69
N TRP A 368 -5.65 -0.16 20.67
CA TRP A 368 -4.74 -1.13 20.06
C TRP A 368 -3.26 -0.86 20.37
N ASP A 369 -2.94 -0.02 21.35
CA ASP A 369 -1.56 0.30 21.73
C ASP A 369 -0.73 -0.94 22.12
N ASP A 370 -1.37 -1.97 22.69
CA ASP A 370 -0.74 -3.25 23.02
C ASP A 370 -0.07 -3.91 21.80
N LEU A 371 -0.65 -3.75 20.60
CA LEU A 371 -0.05 -4.27 19.37
C LEU A 371 1.30 -3.61 19.07
N LEU A 372 1.51 -2.35 19.47
CA LEU A 372 2.78 -1.63 19.25
C LEU A 372 3.92 -2.17 20.11
N GLU A 373 3.57 -2.80 21.23
CA GLU A 373 4.51 -3.48 22.12
C GLU A 373 4.61 -4.98 21.81
N GLY A 374 3.93 -5.44 20.74
CA GLY A 374 3.92 -6.83 20.32
C GLY A 374 3.14 -7.74 21.26
N VAL A 375 2.10 -7.23 21.91
CA VAL A 375 1.22 -8.00 22.79
C VAL A 375 -0.07 -8.39 22.03
N GLY A 376 -0.25 -9.69 21.78
CA GLY A 376 -1.44 -10.27 21.13
C GLY A 376 -1.19 -11.68 20.59
N ASP A 377 -2.24 -12.39 20.18
CA ASP A 377 -2.18 -13.83 19.87
C ASP A 377 -1.26 -14.20 18.68
N SER A 378 -1.07 -13.27 17.75
CA SER A 378 -0.33 -13.48 16.49
C SER A 378 0.71 -12.37 16.23
N VAL A 379 1.15 -11.66 17.27
CA VAL A 379 2.14 -10.58 17.16
C VAL A 379 3.21 -10.74 18.25
N VAL A 380 4.46 -10.42 17.90
CA VAL A 380 5.59 -10.40 18.85
C VAL A 380 6.38 -9.11 18.70
N PRO A 381 7.05 -8.64 19.77
CA PRO A 381 7.96 -7.52 19.66
C PRO A 381 9.21 -7.90 18.88
N GLU A 382 9.76 -6.92 18.17
CA GLU A 382 10.93 -7.04 17.31
C GLU A 382 10.78 -8.09 16.19
N ALA A 383 11.88 -8.43 15.52
CA ALA A 383 11.89 -9.52 14.55
C ALA A 383 12.17 -10.85 15.30
N PRO A 384 11.45 -11.95 14.97
CA PRO A 384 11.77 -13.25 15.51
C PRO A 384 13.23 -13.55 15.17
N PHE A 385 14.01 -13.96 16.17
CA PHE A 385 15.33 -14.52 15.93
C PHE A 385 15.17 -15.58 14.86
N CYS A 386 15.81 -15.41 13.69
CA CYS A 386 15.82 -16.45 12.68
C CYS A 386 16.18 -17.75 13.38
N ARG A 387 15.26 -18.72 13.41
CA ARG A 387 15.67 -20.11 13.53
C ARG A 387 16.49 -20.33 12.28
N SER A 388 17.81 -20.30 12.43
CA SER A 388 18.74 -20.60 11.37
C SER A 388 18.31 -21.92 10.77
N ASN A 389 17.88 -21.91 9.51
CA ASN A 389 17.90 -23.11 8.69
C ASN A 389 19.39 -23.36 8.39
N LEU A 390 20.07 -23.98 9.37
CA LEU A 390 21.30 -24.74 9.15
C LEU A 390 20.95 -26.06 8.47
#